data_AF-A0A0Q6S2N5-F1
#
_entry.id   AF-A0A0Q6S2N5-F1
#
_cell.length_a   1.000
_cell.length_b   1.000
_cell.length_c   1.000
_cell.angle_alpha   90.00
_cell.angle_beta   90.00
_cell.angle_gamma   90.00
#
_symmetry.space_group_name_H-M   'P 1'
#
loop_
_entity.id
_entity.type
_entity.pdbx_description
1 polymer ?
#
loop_
_entity_poly.entity_id
_entity_poly.type
_entity_poly.pdbx_seq_one_letter_code
_entity_poly.pdbx_strand_id
1 'polypeptide(L)' 'MDIQAAAKKIIDEANTRSPGAASIYLAENIRFHQDKCRKIVAARAKPAGWTLGKHTELIQMLISAQSERHALQVAA' A
#
# COMPACT_ATOMS: atom_id res chain seq x y z
N MET A 1 6.28 14.93 2.81
CA MET A 1 5.39 14.02 2.06
C MET A 1 4.55 13.30 3.06
N ASP A 2 3.24 13.35 2.83
CA ASP A 2 2.23 12.85 3.74
C ASP A 2 1.85 11.41 3.35
N ILE A 3 2.21 10.45 4.20
CA ILE A 3 1.96 9.02 3.97
C ILE A 3 0.51 8.66 4.25
N GLN A 4 -0.12 9.34 5.21
CA GLN A 4 -1.53 9.14 5.53
C GLN A 4 -2.41 9.56 4.36
N ALA A 5 -2.14 10.71 3.76
CA ALA A 5 -2.84 11.16 2.56
C ALA A 5 -2.66 10.19 1.38
N ALA A 6 -1.46 9.63 1.20
CA ALA A 6 -1.19 8.65 0.15
C ALA A 6 -1.94 7.33 0.39
N ALA A 7 -1.90 6.81 1.62
CA ALA A 7 -2.63 5.60 2.01
C ALA A 7 -4.13 5.79 1.83
N LYS A 8 -4.68 6.90 2.33
CA LYS A 8 -6.10 7.24 2.20
C LYS A 8 -6.54 7.25 0.75
N LYS A 9 -5.77 7.88 -0.15
CA LYS A 9 -6.10 7.92 -1.58
C LYS A 9 -6.19 6.52 -2.19
N ILE A 10 -5.26 5.63 -1.88
CA ILE A 10 -5.24 4.26 -2.39
C ILE A 10 -6.42 3.46 -1.83
N ILE A 11 -6.70 3.61 -0.54
CA ILE A 11 -7.81 2.90 0.14
C ILE A 11 -9.17 3.39 -0.38
N ASP A 12 -9.36 4.69 -0.54
CA ASP A 12 -10.58 5.27 -1.10
C ASP A 12 -10.82 4.74 -2.52
N GLU A 13 -9.77 4.67 -3.35
CA GLU A 13 -9.84 4.08 -4.70
C GLU A 13 -10.11 2.57 -4.69
N ALA A 14 -9.65 1.84 -3.68
CA ALA A 14 -10.01 0.43 -3.51
C ALA A 14 -11.50 0.27 -3.14
N ASN A 15 -12.05 1.21 -2.35
CA ASN A 15 -13.43 1.18 -1.88
C ASN A 15 -14.47 1.45 -2.98
N THR A 16 -14.09 2.07 -4.10
CA THR A 16 -14.98 2.25 -5.26
C THR A 16 -15.13 0.98 -6.10
N ARG A 17 -14.34 -0.06 -5.80
CA ARG A 17 -14.27 -1.30 -6.59
C ARG A 17 -15.08 -2.42 -5.97
N SER A 18 -15.45 -3.41 -6.79
CA SER A 18 -16.05 -4.65 -6.28
C SER A 18 -15.09 -5.36 -5.31
N PRO A 19 -15.58 -6.19 -4.37
CA PRO A 19 -14.76 -6.77 -3.32
C PRO A 19 -13.50 -7.51 -3.83
N GLY A 20 -13.64 -8.32 -4.88
CA GLY A 20 -12.50 -9.02 -5.50
C GLY A 20 -11.51 -8.07 -6.20
N ALA A 21 -12.02 -7.09 -6.94
CA ALA A 21 -11.18 -6.10 -7.63
C ALA A 21 -10.44 -5.17 -6.64
N ALA A 22 -11.05 -4.85 -5.51
CA ALA A 22 -10.42 -4.08 -4.44
C ALA A 22 -9.23 -4.83 -3.82
N SER A 23 -9.38 -6.13 -3.53
CA SER A 23 -8.31 -6.96 -2.99
C SER A 23 -7.14 -7.09 -3.96
N ILE A 24 -7.41 -7.27 -5.26
CA ILE A 24 -6.38 -7.28 -6.30
C ILE A 24 -5.66 -5.93 -6.34
N TYR A 25 -6.41 -4.82 -6.38
CA TYR A 25 -5.84 -3.48 -6.45
C TYR A 25 -4.92 -3.15 -5.26
N LEU A 26 -5.31 -3.50 -4.03
CA LEU A 26 -4.47 -3.31 -2.84
C LEU A 26 -3.19 -4.16 -2.91
N ALA A 27 -3.31 -5.43 -3.34
CA ALA A 27 -2.17 -6.33 -3.49
C ALA A 27 -1.15 -5.83 -4.54
N GLU A 28 -1.63 -5.27 -5.65
CA GLU A 28 -0.77 -4.66 -6.67
C GLU A 28 -0.05 -3.42 -6.16
N ASN A 29 -0.73 -2.55 -5.41
CA ASN A 29 -0.10 -1.37 -4.79
C ASN A 29 0.97 -1.77 -3.76
N ILE A 30 0.69 -2.78 -2.92
CA ILE A 30 1.67 -3.33 -1.98
C ILE A 30 2.91 -3.82 -2.74
N ARG A 31 2.73 -4.62 -3.79
CA ARG A 31 3.83 -5.14 -4.62
C ARG A 31 4.64 -4.03 -5.27
N PHE A 32 3.97 -3.02 -5.84
CA PHE A 32 4.61 -1.86 -6.43
C PHE A 32 5.53 -1.15 -5.42
N HIS A 33 5.07 -0.92 -4.19
CA HIS A 33 5.88 -0.26 -3.18
C HIS A 33 7.00 -1.15 -2.63
N GLN A 34 6.80 -2.46 -2.53
CA GLN A 34 7.88 -3.41 -2.21
C GLN A 34 9.00 -3.35 -3.26
N ASP A 35 8.65 -3.25 -4.55
CA ASP A 35 9.64 -3.10 -5.62
C ASP A 35 10.38 -1.76 -5.55
N LYS A 36 9.70 -0.68 -5.13
CA LYS A 36 10.37 0.60 -4.85
C LYS A 36 11.34 0.49 -3.68
N CYS A 37 10.97 -0.21 -2.60
CA CYS A 37 11.89 -0.51 -1.49
C CYS A 37 13.14 -1.24 -1.99
N ARG A 38 12.98 -2.31 -2.77
CA ARG A 38 14.11 -3.07 -3.34
C ARG A 38 15.04 -2.18 -4.17
N LYS A 39 14.47 -1.32 -5.02
CA LYS A 39 15.24 -0.37 -5.83
C LYS A 39 15.99 0.67 -4.99
N ILE A 40 15.38 1.17 -3.92
CA ILE A 40 16.03 2.11 -2.99
C ILE A 40 17.19 1.44 -2.25
N VAL A 41 17.00 0.21 -1.78
CA VAL A 41 18.07 -0.55 -1.11
C VAL A 41 19.23 -0.85 -2.06
N ALA A 42 18.93 -1.18 -3.32
CA ALA A 42 19.96 -1.40 -4.34
C ALA A 42 20.66 -0.11 -4.80
N ALA A 43 20.01 1.04 -4.65
CA ALA A 43 20.57 2.32 -5.04
C ALA A 43 21.66 2.76 -4.04
N ARG A 44 22.81 3.19 -4.57
CA ARG A 44 23.93 3.73 -3.77
C ARG A 44 23.74 5.18 -3.34
N ALA A 45 22.63 5.81 -3.73
CA ALA A 45 22.32 7.21 -3.44
C ALA A 45 21.06 7.32 -2.56
N LYS A 46 21.07 8.27 -1.62
CA LYS A 46 19.91 8.53 -0.77
C LYS A 46 18.77 9.11 -1.62
N PRO A 47 17.56 8.53 -1.58
CA PRO A 47 16.43 9.07 -2.34
C PRO A 47 15.96 10.39 -1.73
N ALA A 48 15.76 11.40 -2.58
CA ALA A 48 15.04 12.62 -2.21
C ALA A 48 13.52 12.33 -2.26
N GLY A 49 12.82 12.53 -1.15
CA GLY A 49 11.36 12.33 -1.08
C GLY A 49 10.95 10.97 -0.50
N TRP A 50 10.59 10.02 -1.36
CA TRP A 50 10.17 8.66 -0.98
C TRP A 50 11.37 7.87 -0.45
N THR A 51 11.42 7.69 0.86
CA THR A 51 12.45 6.89 1.53
C THR A 51 11.98 5.45 1.73
N LEU A 52 12.92 4.55 2.04
CA LEU A 52 12.59 3.18 2.42
C LEU A 52 11.58 3.13 3.57
N GLY A 53 11.78 3.95 4.61
CA GLY A 53 10.87 4.03 5.75
C GLY A 53 9.45 4.43 5.35
N LYS A 54 9.31 5.45 4.49
CA LYS A 54 8.01 5.92 4.00
C LYS A 54 7.26 4.88 3.18
N HIS A 55 7.96 4.14 2.32
CA HIS A 55 7.33 3.04 1.60
C HIS A 55 6.92 1.90 2.52
N THR A 56 7.75 1.57 3.51
CA THR A 56 7.44 0.52 4.49
C THR A 56 6.22 0.87 5.33
N GLU A 57 6.14 2.12 5.81
CA GLU A 57 4.98 2.64 6.53
C GLU A 57 3.70 2.58 5.67
N LEU A 58 3.77 3.02 4.41
CA LEU A 58 2.64 2.90 3.49
C LEU A 58 2.20 1.44 3.28
N ILE A 59 3.15 0.53 3.05
CA ILE A 59 2.85 -0.90 2.88
C ILE A 59 2.13 -1.46 4.10
N GLN A 60 2.55 -1.10 5.32
CA GLN A 60 1.92 -1.55 6.54
C GLN A 60 0.45 -1.09 6.60
N MET A 61 0.17 0.16 6.26
CA MET A 61 -1.21 0.69 6.23
C MET A 61 -2.09 -0.05 5.21
N LEU A 62 -1.55 -0.34 4.02
CA LEU A 62 -2.28 -1.06 2.98
C LEU A 62 -2.57 -2.52 3.38
N ILE A 63 -1.62 -3.19 4.06
CA ILE A 63 -1.82 -4.55 4.59
C ILE A 63 -2.90 -4.57 5.66
N SER A 64 -2.92 -3.59 6.57
CA SER A 64 -3.98 -3.47 7.58
C SER A 64 -5.34 -3.30 6.93
N ALA A 65 -5.47 -2.40 5.94
CA ALA A 65 -6.71 -2.19 5.21
C ALA A 65 -7.18 -3.46 4.48
N GLN A 66 -6.27 -4.23 3.86
CA GLN A 66 -6.60 -5.49 3.23
C GLN A 66 -7.09 -6.54 4.26
N SER A 67 -6.46 -6.59 5.43
CA SER A 67 -6.81 -7.54 6.50
C SER A 67 -8.19 -7.24 7.10
N GLU A 68 -8.50 -5.96 7.35
CA GLU A 68 -9.82 -5.52 7.82
C GLU A 68 -10.91 -5.89 6.81
N ARG A 69 -10.67 -5.70 5.51
CA ARG A 69 -11.62 -6.09 4.47
C ARG A 69 -11.85 -7.60 4.43
N HIS A 70 -10.81 -8.40 4.57
CA HIS A 70 -10.95 -9.86 4.60
C HIS A 70 -11.77 -10.30 5.82
N ALA A 71 -11.53 -9.70 6.99
CA ALA A 71 -12.32 -9.98 8.19
C ALA A 71 -13.82 -9.69 7.99
N LEU A 72 -14.15 -8.57 7.32
CA LEU A 72 -15.54 -8.21 6.99
C LEU A 72 -16.18 -9.18 5.99
N GLN A 73 -15.42 -9.71 5.03
CA GLN A 73 -15.92 -10.69 4.07
C GLN A 73 -16.20 -12.06 4.70
N VAL A 74 -15.38 -12.48 5.65
CA VAL A 74 -15.57 -13.76 6.37
C VAL A 74 -16.74 -13.68 7.35
N ALA A 75 -17.04 -12.50 7.87
CA ALA A 75 -18.12 -12.26 8.82
C ALA A 75 -19.51 -12.06 8.17
N ALA A 76 -19.58 -11.83 6.86
CA ALA A 76 -20.81 -11.57 6.10
C ALA A 76 -21.37 -12.85 5.46
#